data_AF-A0A7J8LMA3-F1
#
_entry.id   AF-A0A7J8LMA3-F1
#
_cell.length_a   1.000
_cell.length_b   1.000
_cell.length_c   1.000
_cell.angle_alpha   90.00
_cell.angle_beta   90.00
_cell.angle_gamma   90.00
#
_symmetry.space_group_name_H-M   'P 1'
#
loop_
_entity.id
_entity.type
_entity.pdbx_description
1 polymer ?
#
loop_
_entity_poly.entity_id
_entity_poly.type
_entity_poly.pdbx_seq_one_letter_code
_entity_poly.pdbx_strand_id
1 'polypeptide(L)'
;MPPPTATLSVPSSSSPSLFPLSSFSSSNNPHVSSFCPAPPTLPKFPSLSKPKTPLRNLTPLSAVSIEKETLISERPHTFLREADGGDDGSVRSRFQRMILDAQESVCAALEAVDGAGKFKEDAWTRPGGGGGISRVLQDGAVFEKAGVNISVVYGVMPPEAYRAAKAAADDQKPGPVPFFAAGISSVLHPKNPFAPTLHFNYRYFETDAPKDTPGAPRQWWFGGGTDLTPAYIFEEDVKHFHSIQKKACDKFDPSFYPRFKKWCDDYFYIKHRGERRGLGGIFFDDLNDYDQEMLLSFATECANSVVPAYIPIIEKRKDTPFNESQKAWQQLRRGRYVEFNLVYDRGTTFGLKTGGRIESILVSLPLSARWEYDHKPEEGSEEWKLLDACINPKEWI
;
A
#
# COMPACT_ATOMS: atom_id res chain seq x y z
N MET A 1 -22.71 57.00 -40.79
CA MET A 1 -21.60 57.04 -41.77
C MET A 1 -20.94 55.66 -41.78
N PRO A 2 -20.70 55.11 -42.98
CA PRO A 2 -20.32 53.71 -43.25
C PRO A 2 -18.76 53.57 -43.35
N PRO A 3 -18.13 52.44 -43.79
CA PRO A 3 -18.71 51.23 -44.36
C PRO A 3 -18.16 49.87 -43.85
N PRO A 4 -18.75 48.76 -44.38
CA PRO A 4 -18.44 47.35 -44.11
C PRO A 4 -17.70 46.68 -45.31
N THR A 5 -17.91 45.36 -45.50
CA THR A 5 -17.63 44.49 -46.69
C THR A 5 -16.18 43.97 -46.84
N ALA A 6 -15.87 42.74 -47.29
CA ALA A 6 -16.55 41.68 -48.05
C ALA A 6 -15.83 40.33 -47.76
N THR A 7 -16.46 39.17 -47.52
CA THR A 7 -17.10 38.18 -48.43
C THR A 7 -16.30 37.64 -49.62
N LEU A 8 -16.43 36.30 -49.80
CA LEU A 8 -16.17 35.42 -50.97
C LEU A 8 -14.75 34.82 -51.02
N SER A 9 -14.50 33.55 -51.35
CA SER A 9 -15.32 32.45 -51.90
C SER A 9 -14.46 31.17 -52.00
N VAL A 10 -15.08 29.99 -51.82
CA VAL A 10 -14.56 28.64 -52.18
C VAL A 10 -14.45 28.53 -53.72
N PRO A 11 -13.68 27.60 -54.34
CA PRO A 11 -14.16 26.20 -54.49
C PRO A 11 -13.07 25.09 -54.59
N SER A 12 -13.42 23.91 -54.06
CA SER A 12 -13.33 22.54 -54.62
C SER A 12 -12.12 21.98 -55.40
N SER A 13 -12.05 20.64 -55.33
CA SER A 13 -11.38 19.64 -56.19
C SER A 13 -9.99 19.20 -55.71
N SER A 14 -9.60 17.93 -55.68
CA SER A 14 -10.20 16.68 -56.17
C SER A 14 -9.35 15.50 -55.66
N SER A 15 -10.00 14.43 -55.19
CA SER A 15 -9.47 13.06 -55.15
C SER A 15 -9.24 12.53 -56.60
N PRO A 16 -8.80 11.28 -56.89
CA PRO A 16 -8.57 10.12 -56.01
C PRO A 16 -7.35 9.26 -56.41
N SER A 17 -7.33 8.02 -55.90
CA SER A 17 -6.80 6.77 -56.51
C SER A 17 -5.46 6.23 -55.99
N LEU A 18 -5.23 4.91 -55.87
CA LEU A 18 -6.00 3.66 -55.88
C LEU A 18 -4.97 2.55 -55.49
N PHE A 19 -5.31 1.66 -54.54
CA PHE A 19 -4.98 0.21 -54.46
C PHE A 19 -3.52 -0.33 -54.41
N PRO A 20 -3.29 -1.62 -54.08
CA PRO A 20 -4.17 -2.62 -53.42
C PRO A 20 -3.53 -3.47 -52.29
N LEU A 21 -4.42 -4.16 -51.56
CA LEU A 21 -4.17 -5.39 -50.80
C LEU A 21 -3.70 -6.55 -51.69
N SER A 22 -2.95 -7.49 -51.11
CA SER A 22 -3.01 -8.89 -51.53
C SER A 22 -3.06 -9.83 -50.32
N SER A 23 -4.10 -10.65 -50.32
CA SER A 23 -4.31 -11.83 -49.51
C SER A 23 -3.75 -13.05 -50.24
N PHE A 24 -3.19 -14.02 -49.52
CA PHE A 24 -3.14 -15.40 -49.98
C PHE A 24 -3.34 -16.38 -48.82
N SER A 25 -4.14 -17.39 -49.13
CA SER A 25 -4.57 -18.50 -48.30
C SER A 25 -3.91 -19.80 -48.78
N SER A 26 -3.89 -20.79 -47.89
CA SER A 26 -3.95 -22.25 -48.11
C SER A 26 -2.65 -23.07 -48.17
N SER A 27 -2.55 -23.94 -47.14
CA SER A 27 -2.18 -25.36 -47.14
C SER A 27 -1.11 -25.90 -48.12
N ASN A 28 -0.07 -26.53 -47.57
CA ASN A 28 0.15 -27.97 -47.72
C ASN A 28 1.33 -28.46 -46.88
N ASN A 29 1.12 -29.58 -46.19
CA ASN A 29 2.13 -30.42 -45.57
C ASN A 29 2.42 -31.57 -46.57
N PRO A 30 3.67 -32.03 -46.75
CA PRO A 30 3.93 -33.41 -46.32
C PRO A 30 5.35 -33.66 -45.76
N HIS A 31 5.39 -34.63 -44.85
CA HIS A 31 6.50 -35.44 -44.34
C HIS A 31 7.82 -35.41 -45.10
N VAL A 32 8.95 -35.12 -44.41
CA VAL A 32 10.24 -35.81 -44.61
C VAL A 32 11.09 -35.84 -43.32
N SER A 33 11.39 -37.08 -42.89
CA SER A 33 12.49 -37.64 -42.08
C SER A 33 13.30 -36.84 -41.03
N SER A 34 13.25 -37.37 -39.82
CA SER A 34 14.33 -37.53 -38.82
C SER A 34 15.78 -37.43 -39.36
N PHE A 35 16.52 -36.45 -38.84
CA PHE A 35 17.98 -36.52 -38.66
C PHE A 35 18.36 -35.77 -37.37
N CYS A 36 18.81 -36.52 -36.36
CA CYS A 36 19.45 -35.97 -35.16
C CYS A 36 20.94 -35.69 -35.45
N PRO A 37 21.46 -34.47 -35.23
CA PRO A 37 22.90 -34.25 -35.14
C PRO A 37 23.37 -34.40 -33.68
N ALA A 38 24.44 -35.17 -33.48
CA ALA A 38 25.15 -35.31 -32.21
C ALA A 38 25.73 -33.97 -31.71
N PRO A 39 25.89 -33.77 -30.39
CA PRO A 39 26.40 -32.51 -29.84
C PRO A 39 27.91 -32.35 -30.09
N PRO A 40 28.41 -31.12 -30.32
CA PRO A 40 29.83 -30.89 -30.55
C PRO A 40 30.65 -31.05 -29.25
N THR A 41 31.78 -31.73 -29.38
CA THR A 41 32.83 -31.89 -28.37
C THR A 41 33.46 -30.54 -27.99
N LEU A 42 33.48 -30.23 -26.69
CA LEU A 42 34.17 -29.07 -26.11
C LEU A 42 35.71 -29.27 -26.12
N PRO A 43 36.51 -28.22 -26.40
CA PRO A 43 37.96 -28.30 -26.30
C PRO A 43 38.43 -28.27 -24.82
N LYS A 44 39.41 -29.12 -24.50
CA LYS A 44 40.07 -29.18 -23.19
C LYS A 44 41.00 -27.98 -23.00
N PHE A 45 40.76 -27.17 -21.96
CA PHE A 45 41.70 -26.15 -21.49
C PHE A 45 42.73 -26.76 -20.49
N PRO A 46 43.99 -26.27 -20.48
CA PRO A 46 45.02 -26.77 -19.57
C PRO A 46 44.79 -26.29 -18.13
N SER A 47 45.18 -27.12 -17.17
CA SER A 47 45.01 -26.89 -15.73
C SER A 47 45.86 -25.73 -15.23
N LEU A 48 45.22 -24.67 -14.75
CA LEU A 48 45.87 -23.63 -13.95
C LEU A 48 45.90 -24.05 -12.47
N SER A 49 47.10 -24.08 -11.90
CA SER A 49 47.37 -24.33 -10.48
C SER A 49 46.72 -23.27 -9.59
N LYS A 50 45.93 -23.70 -8.60
CA LYS A 50 45.32 -22.82 -7.59
C LYS A 50 46.38 -22.22 -6.65
N PRO A 51 46.37 -20.91 -6.37
CA PRO A 51 46.97 -20.39 -5.14
C PRO A 51 46.06 -20.74 -3.95
N LYS A 52 46.66 -21.27 -2.87
CA LYS A 52 45.98 -21.48 -1.59
C LYS A 52 45.78 -20.15 -0.87
N THR A 53 44.60 -19.56 -0.99
CA THR A 53 44.11 -18.55 -0.03
C THR A 53 43.40 -19.27 1.12
N PRO A 54 43.65 -18.92 2.39
CA PRO A 54 42.95 -19.55 3.51
C PRO A 54 41.47 -19.14 3.46
N LEU A 55 40.57 -20.13 3.47
CA LEU A 55 39.14 -19.89 3.68
C LEU A 55 39.00 -19.19 5.03
N ARG A 56 38.62 -17.92 4.99
CA ARG A 56 38.09 -17.22 6.15
C ARG A 56 36.78 -17.94 6.48
N ASN A 57 36.73 -18.60 7.64
CA ASN A 57 35.50 -19.17 8.17
C ASN A 57 34.45 -18.06 8.24
N LEU A 58 33.54 -18.03 7.27
CA LEU A 58 32.30 -17.30 7.37
C LEU A 58 31.46 -18.09 8.39
N THR A 59 31.55 -17.69 9.65
CA THR A 59 30.50 -18.00 10.61
C THR A 59 29.17 -17.61 9.98
N PRO A 60 28.19 -18.51 9.87
CA PRO A 60 26.86 -18.11 9.44
C PRO A 60 26.42 -17.04 10.44
N LEU A 61 26.08 -15.85 9.93
CA LEU A 61 25.35 -14.86 10.71
C LEU A 61 24.16 -15.62 11.32
N SER A 62 24.15 -15.75 12.64
CA SER A 62 23.03 -16.36 13.34
C SER A 62 21.78 -15.65 12.87
N ALA A 63 20.87 -16.38 12.22
CA ALA A 63 19.54 -15.88 11.98
C ALA A 63 19.01 -15.45 13.35
N VAL A 64 18.74 -14.15 13.51
CA VAL A 64 18.07 -13.64 14.71
C VAL A 64 16.80 -14.49 14.82
N SER A 65 16.71 -15.28 15.90
CA SER A 65 15.56 -16.14 16.11
C SER A 65 14.36 -15.22 16.29
N ILE A 66 13.48 -15.20 15.28
CA ILE A 66 12.24 -14.45 15.32
C ILE A 66 11.38 -15.12 16.41
N GLU A 67 11.21 -14.43 17.53
CA GLU A 67 10.36 -14.93 18.61
C GLU A 67 8.90 -14.86 18.20
N LYS A 68 8.26 -16.02 18.16
CA LYS A 68 6.90 -16.20 17.63
C LYS A 68 5.86 -15.54 18.55
N GLU A 69 4.89 -14.85 17.96
CA GLU A 69 3.75 -14.29 18.70
C GLU A 69 2.86 -15.38 19.32
N THR A 70 2.17 -15.02 20.40
CA THR A 70 1.22 -15.89 21.09
C THR A 70 -0.19 -15.33 20.95
N LEU A 71 -1.12 -16.15 20.45
CA LEU A 71 -2.54 -15.82 20.43
C LEU A 71 -3.08 -15.80 21.87
N ILE A 72 -3.94 -14.84 22.16
CA ILE A 72 -4.63 -14.74 23.45
C ILE A 72 -6.13 -14.90 23.24
N SER A 73 -6.79 -15.56 24.19
CA SER A 73 -8.22 -15.86 24.12
C SER A 73 -9.10 -14.63 24.34
N GLU A 74 -8.63 -13.67 25.14
CA GLU A 74 -9.34 -12.45 25.46
C GLU A 74 -8.43 -11.24 25.27
N ARG A 75 -8.95 -10.19 24.62
CA ARG A 75 -8.21 -8.94 24.45
C ARG A 75 -7.99 -8.26 25.81
N PRO A 76 -6.78 -7.78 26.13
CA PRO A 76 -6.55 -7.03 27.36
C PRO A 76 -7.25 -5.68 27.29
N HIS A 77 -7.48 -5.06 28.46
CA HIS A 77 -8.00 -3.69 28.51
C HIS A 77 -7.06 -2.69 27.82
N THR A 78 -5.75 -2.94 27.85
CA THR A 78 -4.72 -2.14 27.20
C THR A 78 -3.56 -3.01 26.75
N PHE A 79 -2.94 -2.67 25.62
CA PHE A 79 -1.70 -3.31 25.17
C PHE A 79 -0.45 -2.53 25.62
N LEU A 80 -0.61 -1.37 26.27
CA LEU A 80 0.49 -0.58 26.80
C LEU A 80 1.24 -1.32 27.92
N ARG A 81 2.51 -0.97 28.13
CA ARG A 81 3.27 -1.40 29.32
C ARG A 81 2.64 -0.81 30.59
N GLU A 82 2.74 -1.49 31.72
CA GLU A 82 2.12 -1.05 32.99
C GLU A 82 2.46 0.42 33.36
N ALA A 83 3.71 0.83 33.15
CA ALA A 83 4.18 2.20 33.40
C ALA A 83 3.51 3.26 32.51
N ASP A 84 3.03 2.88 31.32
CA ASP A 84 2.30 3.77 30.40
C ASP A 84 0.78 3.63 30.56
N GLY A 85 0.30 2.48 31.08
CA GLY A 85 -1.13 2.18 31.24
C GLY A 85 -1.81 2.88 32.41
N GLY A 86 -1.04 3.44 33.36
CA GLY A 86 -1.56 4.23 34.48
C GLY A 86 -1.81 5.71 34.18
N ASP A 87 -1.31 6.23 33.05
CA ASP A 87 -1.49 7.62 32.62
C ASP A 87 -2.45 7.71 31.42
N ASP A 88 -3.74 7.77 31.74
CA ASP A 88 -4.82 7.86 30.76
C ASP A 88 -4.78 9.16 29.91
N GLY A 89 -3.91 10.12 30.28
CA GLY A 89 -3.69 11.37 29.57
C GLY A 89 -2.55 11.37 28.55
N SER A 90 -1.67 10.37 28.53
CA SER A 90 -0.52 10.34 27.61
C SER A 90 -0.95 10.27 26.13
N VAL A 91 -0.10 10.76 25.21
CA VAL A 91 -0.33 10.62 23.76
C VAL A 91 -0.37 9.14 23.37
N ARG A 92 0.42 8.27 24.02
CA ARG A 92 0.43 6.82 23.78
C ARG A 92 -0.92 6.19 24.09
N SER A 93 -1.50 6.50 25.25
CA SER A 93 -2.80 5.94 25.67
C SER A 93 -3.95 6.48 24.83
N ARG A 94 -3.97 7.78 24.54
CA ARG A 94 -4.97 8.39 23.67
C ARG A 94 -4.88 7.91 22.22
N PHE A 95 -3.68 7.73 21.68
CA PHE A 95 -3.50 7.17 20.34
C PHE A 95 -3.94 5.70 20.27
N GLN A 96 -3.61 4.88 21.27
CA GLN A 96 -4.11 3.50 21.35
C GLN A 96 -5.64 3.46 21.35
N ARG A 97 -6.29 4.32 22.16
CA ARG A 97 -7.75 4.40 22.20
C ARG A 97 -8.32 4.78 20.83
N MET A 98 -7.77 5.81 20.19
CA MET A 98 -8.18 6.25 18.87
C MET A 98 -8.14 5.12 17.84
N ILE A 99 -7.04 4.34 17.78
CA ILE A 99 -6.94 3.25 16.79
C ILE A 99 -7.91 2.10 17.09
N LEU A 100 -8.17 1.78 18.37
CA LEU A 100 -9.17 0.79 18.78
C LEU A 100 -10.59 1.21 18.36
N ASP A 101 -10.96 2.46 18.63
CA ASP A 101 -12.24 3.03 18.24
C ASP A 101 -12.39 3.06 16.70
N ALA A 102 -11.32 3.41 15.98
CA ALA A 102 -11.30 3.39 14.53
C ALA A 102 -11.47 1.98 13.95
N GLN A 103 -10.81 0.95 14.51
CA GLN A 103 -10.99 -0.43 14.08
C GLN A 103 -12.43 -0.90 14.30
N GLU A 104 -13.03 -0.57 15.45
CA GLU A 104 -14.42 -0.92 15.75
C GLU A 104 -15.39 -0.26 14.76
N SER A 105 -15.26 1.06 14.58
CA SER A 105 -16.10 1.84 13.65
C SER A 105 -16.00 1.35 12.21
N VAL A 106 -14.77 1.13 11.72
CA VAL A 106 -14.52 0.64 10.35
C VAL A 106 -15.06 -0.77 10.18
N CYS A 107 -14.78 -1.70 11.12
CA CYS A 107 -15.27 -3.08 11.00
C CYS A 107 -16.79 -3.13 11.00
N ALA A 108 -17.46 -2.40 11.91
CA ALA A 108 -18.91 -2.34 11.98
C ALA A 108 -19.52 -1.81 10.68
N ALA A 109 -18.95 -0.75 10.10
CA ALA A 109 -19.43 -0.20 8.84
C ALA A 109 -19.26 -1.18 7.66
N LEU A 110 -18.13 -1.90 7.61
CA LEU A 110 -17.88 -2.90 6.57
C LEU A 110 -18.80 -4.12 6.69
N GLU A 111 -19.05 -4.63 7.90
CA GLU A 111 -19.99 -5.72 8.12
C GLU A 111 -21.44 -5.32 7.78
N ALA A 112 -21.82 -4.07 8.07
CA ALA A 112 -23.15 -3.57 7.74
C ALA A 112 -23.38 -3.54 6.22
N VAL A 113 -22.38 -3.09 5.45
CA VAL A 113 -22.46 -3.04 3.99
C VAL A 113 -22.33 -4.42 3.35
N ASP A 114 -21.52 -5.32 3.92
CA ASP A 114 -21.40 -6.70 3.45
C ASP A 114 -22.69 -7.49 3.68
N GLY A 115 -23.33 -7.31 4.84
CA GLY A 115 -24.61 -7.91 5.21
C GLY A 115 -24.55 -9.40 5.58
N ALA A 116 -23.47 -10.12 5.22
CA ALA A 116 -23.32 -11.55 5.51
C ALA A 116 -21.98 -11.89 6.18
N GLY A 117 -20.87 -11.30 5.69
CA GLY A 117 -19.53 -11.54 6.22
C GLY A 117 -19.34 -10.95 7.62
N LYS A 118 -18.54 -11.66 8.44
CA LYS A 118 -18.13 -11.22 9.78
C LYS A 118 -16.62 -11.23 9.90
N PHE A 119 -16.07 -10.28 10.65
CA PHE A 119 -14.65 -10.28 10.97
C PHE A 119 -14.35 -11.40 11.97
N LYS A 120 -13.36 -12.23 11.63
CA LYS A 120 -12.67 -13.07 12.59
C LYS A 120 -11.61 -12.22 13.30
N GLU A 121 -11.69 -12.16 14.62
CA GLU A 121 -10.72 -11.48 15.46
C GLU A 121 -9.68 -12.46 16.01
N ASP A 122 -8.40 -12.14 15.82
CA ASP A 122 -7.26 -12.81 16.45
C ASP A 122 -6.49 -11.75 17.27
N ALA A 123 -6.62 -11.80 18.60
CA ALA A 123 -5.80 -11.00 19.51
C ALA A 123 -4.48 -11.73 19.82
N TRP A 124 -3.38 -11.00 19.93
CA TRP A 124 -2.05 -11.58 20.12
C TRP A 124 -1.11 -10.70 20.93
N THR A 125 -0.11 -11.32 21.55
CA THR A 125 1.01 -10.67 22.24
C THR A 125 2.34 -11.13 21.65
N ARG A 126 3.40 -10.39 21.93
CA ARG A 126 4.76 -10.77 21.54
C ARG A 126 5.72 -10.75 22.74
N PRO A 127 6.75 -11.62 22.77
CA PRO A 127 7.69 -11.66 23.90
C PRO A 127 8.47 -10.36 24.10
N GLY A 128 8.77 -9.63 23.01
CA GLY A 128 9.44 -8.32 23.06
C GLY A 128 8.60 -7.17 23.65
N GLY A 129 7.34 -7.42 24.04
CA GLY A 129 6.44 -6.43 24.65
C GLY A 129 5.39 -5.88 23.68
N GLY A 130 4.16 -5.76 24.18
CA GLY A 130 3.00 -5.34 23.40
C GLY A 130 2.28 -6.49 22.68
N GLY A 131 1.55 -6.15 21.63
CA GLY A 131 0.68 -7.07 20.91
C GLY A 131 -0.15 -6.38 19.83
N GLY A 132 -1.30 -6.96 19.52
CA GLY A 132 -2.22 -6.41 18.54
C GLY A 132 -3.53 -7.18 18.41
N ILE A 133 -4.39 -6.66 17.54
CA ILE A 133 -5.67 -7.26 17.18
C ILE A 133 -5.74 -7.31 15.66
N SER A 134 -5.81 -8.52 15.11
CA SER A 134 -6.06 -8.72 13.69
C SER A 134 -7.52 -9.08 13.44
N ARG A 135 -8.23 -8.25 12.67
CA ARG A 135 -9.59 -8.56 12.21
C ARG A 135 -9.57 -8.84 10.73
N VAL A 136 -10.00 -10.04 10.33
CA VAL A 136 -10.07 -10.46 8.92
C VAL A 136 -11.47 -10.94 8.57
N LEU A 137 -12.06 -10.34 7.54
CA LEU A 137 -13.26 -10.83 6.86
C LEU A 137 -12.82 -11.39 5.50
N GLN A 138 -13.20 -12.62 5.20
CA GLN A 138 -12.89 -13.27 3.93
C GLN A 138 -14.14 -13.94 3.38
N ASP A 139 -14.24 -13.99 2.05
CA ASP A 139 -15.34 -14.64 1.34
C ASP A 139 -16.72 -14.05 1.70
N GLY A 140 -16.77 -12.74 1.95
CA GLY A 140 -17.99 -11.98 2.16
C GLY A 140 -18.81 -11.77 0.89
N ALA A 141 -20.01 -11.23 1.05
CA ALA A 141 -20.90 -10.94 -0.08
C ALA A 141 -20.37 -9.77 -0.93
N VAL A 142 -19.79 -8.75 -0.27
CA VAL A 142 -19.26 -7.53 -0.90
C VAL A 142 -17.74 -7.54 -0.89
N PHE A 143 -17.13 -7.91 0.24
CA PHE A 143 -15.69 -7.96 0.39
C PHE A 143 -15.18 -9.38 0.18
N GLU A 144 -14.33 -9.56 -0.84
CA GLU A 144 -13.67 -10.84 -1.06
C GLU A 144 -12.62 -11.09 0.04
N LYS A 145 -11.92 -10.02 0.45
CA LYS A 145 -11.04 -10.01 1.61
C LYS A 145 -10.91 -8.61 2.17
N ALA A 146 -11.05 -8.46 3.48
CA ALA A 146 -10.85 -7.23 4.22
C ALA A 146 -10.06 -7.51 5.49
N GLY A 147 -8.98 -6.77 5.70
CA GLY A 147 -8.16 -6.84 6.92
C GLY A 147 -8.10 -5.49 7.59
N VAL A 148 -8.38 -5.42 8.88
CA VAL A 148 -8.23 -4.21 9.72
C VAL A 148 -7.43 -4.60 10.95
N ASN A 149 -6.14 -4.25 10.96
CA ASN A 149 -5.20 -4.69 11.97
C ASN A 149 -4.74 -3.53 12.85
N ILE A 150 -4.67 -3.78 14.15
CA ILE A 150 -4.02 -2.92 15.13
C ILE A 150 -2.76 -3.61 15.63
N SER A 151 -1.71 -2.84 15.83
CA SER A 151 -0.53 -3.23 16.59
C SER A 151 -0.17 -2.14 17.58
N VAL A 152 0.16 -2.53 18.81
CA VAL A 152 0.72 -1.66 19.85
C VAL A 152 1.93 -2.38 20.40
N VAL A 153 3.11 -1.89 20.07
CA VAL A 153 4.36 -2.57 20.32
C VAL A 153 5.38 -1.64 20.96
N TYR A 154 6.18 -2.19 21.86
CA TYR A 154 7.30 -1.48 22.47
C TYR A 154 8.46 -2.44 22.67
N GLY A 155 9.65 -1.90 22.85
CA GLY A 155 10.85 -2.69 23.03
C GLY A 155 12.08 -1.80 23.05
N VAL A 156 13.22 -2.37 22.71
CA VAL A 156 14.49 -1.65 22.61
C VAL A 156 14.93 -1.63 21.14
N MET A 157 15.28 -0.47 20.61
CA MET A 157 15.75 -0.37 19.22
C MET A 157 17.05 -1.16 19.03
N PRO A 158 17.16 -1.95 17.95
CA PRO A 158 18.44 -2.53 17.56
C PRO A 158 19.48 -1.42 17.31
N PRO A 159 20.76 -1.60 17.69
CA PRO A 159 21.79 -0.58 17.50
C PRO A 159 21.93 -0.06 16.06
N GLU A 160 21.57 -0.88 15.06
CA GLU A 160 21.60 -0.54 13.64
C GLU A 160 20.45 0.40 13.23
N ALA A 161 19.25 0.23 13.80
CA ALA A 161 18.09 1.10 13.56
C ALA A 161 18.31 2.50 14.14
N TYR A 162 18.98 2.58 15.30
CA TYR A 162 19.40 3.86 15.89
C TYR A 162 20.38 4.62 14.99
N ARG A 163 21.35 3.93 14.36
CA ARG A 163 22.30 4.56 13.42
C ARG A 163 21.63 5.09 12.15
N ALA A 164 20.57 4.44 11.67
CA ALA A 164 19.80 4.93 10.54
C ALA A 164 18.95 6.18 10.88
N ALA A 165 18.47 6.28 12.13
CA ALA A 165 17.70 7.43 12.63
C ALA A 165 18.57 8.67 12.92
N LYS A 166 19.84 8.49 13.30
CA LYS A 166 20.80 9.60 13.47
C LYS A 166 21.73 9.72 12.25
N ALA A 167 21.38 10.61 11.32
CA ALA A 167 22.28 11.05 10.27
C ALA A 167 23.42 11.95 10.83
N ALA A 168 24.36 11.41 11.63
CA ALA A 168 25.68 12.01 11.90
C ALA A 168 26.59 11.13 12.78
N ALA A 169 27.70 10.68 12.17
CA ALA A 169 29.10 10.72 12.59
C ALA A 169 29.49 10.90 14.09
N ASP A 170 29.18 9.95 14.97
CA ASP A 170 29.95 9.84 16.22
C ASP A 170 30.23 8.37 16.61
N ASP A 171 31.45 8.10 17.07
CA ASP A 171 32.00 6.76 17.37
C ASP A 171 31.49 6.16 18.70
N GLN A 172 30.50 6.80 19.33
CA GLN A 172 29.87 6.27 20.54
C GLN A 172 28.89 5.15 20.19
N LYS A 173 29.13 3.95 20.74
CA LYS A 173 28.15 2.87 20.75
C LYS A 173 26.91 3.34 21.52
N PRO A 174 25.78 3.58 20.84
CA PRO A 174 24.59 4.08 21.52
C PRO A 174 24.08 3.04 22.50
N GLY A 175 23.63 3.49 23.67
CA GLY A 175 22.91 2.62 24.60
C GLY A 175 21.58 2.11 24.01
N PRO A 176 20.96 1.10 24.65
CA PRO A 176 19.63 0.64 24.25
C PRO A 176 18.60 1.78 24.39
N VAL A 177 17.97 2.20 23.29
CA VAL A 177 16.91 3.22 23.29
C VAL A 177 15.55 2.53 23.24
N PRO A 178 14.73 2.63 24.30
CA PRO A 178 13.37 2.12 24.27
C PRO A 178 12.53 2.85 23.22
N PHE A 179 11.64 2.12 22.56
CA PHE A 179 10.68 2.68 21.61
C PHE A 179 9.26 2.21 21.90
N PHE A 180 8.32 2.99 21.41
CA PHE A 180 6.90 2.72 21.33
C PHE A 180 6.45 2.93 19.89
N ALA A 181 5.66 2.01 19.35
CA ALA A 181 4.99 2.16 18.07
C ALA A 181 3.58 1.60 18.17
N ALA A 182 2.59 2.38 17.76
CA ALA A 182 1.21 1.93 17.66
C ALA A 182 0.65 2.33 16.30
N GLY A 183 -0.30 1.55 15.78
CA GLY A 183 -0.97 1.91 14.54
C GLY A 183 -2.10 0.99 14.16
N ILE A 184 -2.99 1.52 13.33
CA ILE A 184 -4.00 0.80 12.58
C ILE A 184 -3.58 0.73 11.12
N SER A 185 -3.75 -0.43 10.50
CA SER A 185 -3.46 -0.66 9.09
C SER A 185 -4.55 -1.53 8.49
N SER A 186 -5.03 -1.15 7.31
CA SER A 186 -6.15 -1.84 6.68
C SER A 186 -6.00 -1.89 5.18
N VAL A 187 -6.43 -3.02 4.59
CA VAL A 187 -6.60 -3.19 3.15
C VAL A 187 -7.92 -3.89 2.90
N LEU A 188 -8.71 -3.32 1.99
CA LEU A 188 -10.07 -3.75 1.70
C LEU A 188 -10.18 -4.08 0.21
N HIS A 189 -10.46 -5.33 -0.13
CA HIS A 189 -10.61 -5.82 -1.50
C HIS A 189 -12.06 -6.23 -1.78
N PRO A 190 -12.87 -5.34 -2.39
CA PRO A 190 -14.21 -5.72 -2.84
C PRO A 190 -14.19 -6.80 -3.91
N LYS A 191 -15.25 -7.60 -3.94
CA LYS A 191 -15.49 -8.64 -4.93
C LYS A 191 -15.86 -8.07 -6.30
N ASN A 192 -16.65 -7.00 -6.32
CA ASN A 192 -17.11 -6.34 -7.54
C ASN A 192 -15.98 -5.49 -8.17
N PRO A 193 -15.65 -5.63 -9.47
CA PRO A 193 -14.61 -4.84 -10.14
C PRO A 193 -14.86 -3.33 -10.14
N PHE A 194 -16.12 -2.89 -10.02
CA PHE A 194 -16.48 -1.47 -9.96
C PHE A 194 -16.36 -0.87 -8.57
N ALA A 195 -16.21 -1.70 -7.53
CA ALA A 195 -15.96 -1.25 -6.16
C ALA A 195 -14.44 -1.20 -5.90
N PRO A 196 -13.88 -0.03 -5.54
CA PRO A 196 -12.43 0.15 -5.46
C PRO A 196 -11.81 -0.54 -4.24
N THR A 197 -10.57 -1.02 -4.40
CA THR A 197 -9.73 -1.39 -3.25
C THR A 197 -9.36 -0.12 -2.48
N LEU A 198 -9.35 -0.20 -1.16
CA LEU A 198 -8.90 0.89 -0.27
C LEU A 198 -7.77 0.40 0.61
N HIS A 199 -6.80 1.27 0.86
CA HIS A 199 -5.83 1.12 1.93
C HIS A 199 -5.86 2.34 2.85
N PHE A 200 -5.72 2.11 4.15
CA PHE A 200 -5.38 3.17 5.09
C PHE A 200 -4.44 2.69 6.17
N ASN A 201 -3.62 3.61 6.67
CA ASN A 201 -2.72 3.39 7.77
C ASN A 201 -2.64 4.67 8.61
N TYR A 202 -2.67 4.55 9.92
CA TYR A 202 -2.34 5.65 10.83
C TYR A 202 -1.51 5.09 11.98
N ARG A 203 -0.34 5.69 12.20
CA ARG A 203 0.64 5.21 13.18
C ARG A 203 1.30 6.35 13.92
N TYR A 204 1.74 6.03 15.12
CA TYR A 204 2.50 6.91 15.99
C TYR A 204 3.73 6.16 16.48
N PHE A 205 4.88 6.82 16.41
CA PHE A 205 6.15 6.31 16.91
C PHE A 205 6.75 7.28 17.91
N GLU A 206 7.39 6.74 18.94
CA GLU A 206 8.03 7.52 19.98
C GLU A 206 9.23 6.78 20.58
N THR A 207 10.32 7.47 20.88
CA THR A 207 11.42 6.96 21.70
C THR A 207 11.37 7.51 23.11
N ASP A 208 11.85 6.73 24.08
CA ASP A 208 12.16 7.27 25.41
C ASP A 208 13.41 8.16 25.31
N ALA A 209 13.54 9.14 26.20
CA ALA A 209 14.70 10.03 26.23
C ALA A 209 16.00 9.21 26.44
N PRO A 210 17.07 9.46 25.66
CA PRO A 210 18.33 8.75 25.82
C PRO A 210 18.89 8.91 27.24
N LYS A 211 19.17 7.79 27.92
CA LYS A 211 19.72 7.81 29.30
C LYS A 211 21.17 8.29 29.36
N ASP A 212 21.89 8.15 28.26
CA ASP A 212 23.30 8.50 28.07
C ASP A 212 23.51 9.98 27.72
N THR A 213 22.45 10.69 27.31
CA THR A 213 22.52 12.13 26.98
C THR A 213 21.49 12.91 27.80
N PRO A 214 21.83 13.32 29.05
CA PRO A 214 20.94 14.14 29.88
C PRO A 214 20.50 15.41 29.14
N GLY A 215 19.19 15.58 28.95
CA GLY A 215 18.61 16.73 28.22
C GLY A 215 18.30 16.48 26.74
N ALA A 216 18.62 15.32 26.17
CA ALA A 216 18.19 14.98 24.81
C ALA A 216 16.67 14.77 24.76
N PRO A 217 15.95 15.41 23.80
CA PRO A 217 14.50 15.27 23.70
C PRO A 217 14.09 13.88 23.21
N ARG A 218 12.89 13.44 23.60
CA ARG A 218 12.20 12.28 22.99
C ARG A 218 12.03 12.54 21.50
N GLN A 219 12.26 11.54 20.67
CA GLN A 219 11.92 11.63 19.25
C GLN A 219 10.55 11.01 19.05
N TRP A 220 9.72 11.64 18.23
CA TRP A 220 8.39 11.16 17.93
C TRP A 220 7.96 11.66 16.56
N TRP A 221 7.03 10.94 15.94
CA TRP A 221 6.38 11.35 14.72
C TRP A 221 5.10 10.57 14.49
N PHE A 222 4.21 11.17 13.71
CA PHE A 222 3.05 10.51 13.14
C PHE A 222 3.33 10.13 11.69
N GLY A 223 2.68 9.06 11.24
CA GLY A 223 2.66 8.67 9.85
C GLY A 223 1.31 8.09 9.49
N GLY A 224 0.95 8.13 8.22
CA GLY A 224 -0.31 7.57 7.79
C GLY A 224 -0.74 8.01 6.41
N GLY A 225 -1.99 7.71 6.11
CA GLY A 225 -2.58 7.97 4.82
C GLY A 225 -3.79 7.10 4.55
N THR A 226 -4.58 7.51 3.57
CA THR A 226 -5.66 6.71 2.98
C THR A 226 -5.58 6.89 1.48
N ASP A 227 -5.60 5.80 0.74
CA ASP A 227 -5.49 5.81 -0.73
C ASP A 227 -6.49 4.84 -1.39
N LEU A 228 -6.88 5.20 -2.61
CA LEU A 228 -7.91 4.52 -3.38
C LEU A 228 -7.32 3.85 -4.63
N THR A 229 -7.62 2.58 -4.81
CA THR A 229 -7.17 1.75 -5.95
C THR A 229 -8.37 1.13 -6.68
N PRO A 230 -9.03 1.89 -7.58
CA PRO A 230 -10.09 1.34 -8.44
C PRO A 230 -9.53 0.43 -9.55
N ALA A 231 -10.38 -0.46 -10.08
CA ALA A 231 -10.15 -1.11 -11.38
C ALA A 231 -10.83 -0.36 -12.54
N TYR A 232 -11.84 0.46 -12.26
CA TYR A 232 -12.53 1.32 -13.22
C TYR A 232 -12.75 2.71 -12.62
N ILE A 233 -12.61 3.76 -13.43
CA ILE A 233 -12.78 5.13 -12.96
C ILE A 233 -14.26 5.52 -13.02
N PHE A 234 -14.78 5.92 -11.87
CA PHE A 234 -15.98 6.76 -11.78
C PHE A 234 -15.55 8.10 -11.20
N GLU A 235 -15.55 9.16 -12.01
CA GLU A 235 -15.01 10.45 -11.59
C GLU A 235 -15.67 10.98 -10.31
N GLU A 236 -16.98 10.75 -10.16
CA GLU A 236 -17.71 11.21 -8.99
C GLU A 236 -17.28 10.50 -7.69
N ASP A 237 -16.84 9.24 -7.78
CA ASP A 237 -16.35 8.49 -6.62
C ASP A 237 -14.96 8.98 -6.22
N VAL A 238 -14.10 9.23 -7.21
CA VAL A 238 -12.74 9.74 -6.98
C VAL A 238 -12.79 11.16 -6.41
N LYS A 239 -13.66 12.02 -6.96
CA LYS A 239 -13.95 13.37 -6.44
C LYS A 239 -14.49 13.32 -5.01
N HIS A 240 -15.44 12.43 -4.72
CA HIS A 240 -15.98 12.24 -3.36
C HIS A 240 -14.85 11.87 -2.38
N PHE A 241 -14.08 10.83 -2.70
CA PHE A 241 -12.98 10.37 -1.89
C PHE A 241 -11.97 11.48 -1.57
N HIS A 242 -11.43 12.13 -2.60
CA HIS A 242 -10.44 13.21 -2.43
C HIS A 242 -11.02 14.43 -1.72
N SER A 243 -12.31 14.77 -1.95
CA SER A 243 -12.98 15.86 -1.24
C SER A 243 -13.08 15.61 0.26
N ILE A 244 -13.37 14.37 0.68
CA ILE A 244 -13.42 14.01 2.10
C ILE A 244 -12.02 14.10 2.72
N GLN A 245 -10.98 13.62 2.02
CA GLN A 245 -9.61 13.75 2.53
C GLN A 245 -9.15 15.20 2.61
N LYS A 246 -9.49 16.04 1.63
CA LYS A 246 -9.18 17.47 1.68
C LYS A 246 -9.88 18.16 2.84
N LYS A 247 -11.17 17.87 3.08
CA LYS A 247 -11.90 18.42 4.23
C LYS A 247 -11.26 18.05 5.58
N ALA A 248 -10.77 16.83 5.72
CA ALA A 248 -10.03 16.40 6.91
C ALA A 248 -8.73 17.21 7.10
N CYS A 249 -7.95 17.37 6.03
CA CYS A 249 -6.71 18.15 6.05
C CYS A 249 -6.94 19.65 6.30
N ASP A 250 -7.92 20.26 5.63
CA ASP A 250 -8.22 21.70 5.68
C ASP A 250 -8.61 22.19 7.09
N LYS A 251 -9.06 21.28 7.97
CA LYS A 251 -9.36 21.59 9.38
C LYS A 251 -8.11 21.98 10.18
N PHE A 252 -6.94 21.57 9.73
CA PHE A 252 -5.68 21.76 10.46
C PHE A 252 -4.74 22.72 9.73
N ASP A 253 -4.49 22.46 8.45
CA ASP A 253 -3.65 23.31 7.62
C ASP A 253 -4.04 23.13 6.14
N PRO A 254 -4.43 24.21 5.43
CA PRO A 254 -4.80 24.13 4.01
C PRO A 254 -3.68 23.58 3.09
N SER A 255 -2.42 23.61 3.52
CA SER A 255 -1.29 23.05 2.78
C SER A 255 -1.17 21.52 2.88
N PHE A 256 -1.82 20.90 3.87
CA PHE A 256 -1.70 19.46 4.12
C PHE A 256 -2.20 18.62 2.96
N TYR A 257 -3.39 18.91 2.40
CA TYR A 257 -3.91 18.11 1.31
C TYR A 257 -3.02 18.16 0.06
N PRO A 258 -2.64 19.35 -0.48
CA PRO A 258 -1.72 19.40 -1.63
C PRO A 258 -0.38 18.68 -1.38
N ARG A 259 0.21 18.86 -0.20
CA ARG A 259 1.47 18.21 0.19
C ARG A 259 1.33 16.68 0.25
N PHE A 260 0.33 16.18 0.98
CA PHE A 260 0.15 14.76 1.23
C PHE A 260 -0.44 14.01 0.05
N LYS A 261 -1.24 14.68 -0.81
CA LYS A 261 -1.70 14.13 -2.08
C LYS A 261 -0.53 13.89 -3.02
N LYS A 262 0.32 14.91 -3.21
CA LYS A 262 1.52 14.76 -4.04
C LYS A 262 2.42 13.64 -3.50
N TRP A 263 2.62 13.58 -2.19
CA TRP A 263 3.43 12.51 -1.58
C TRP A 263 2.80 11.13 -1.79
N CYS A 264 1.47 11.02 -1.74
CA CYS A 264 0.77 9.78 -2.06
C CYS A 264 1.03 9.32 -3.49
N ASP A 265 0.98 10.22 -4.47
CA ASP A 265 1.26 9.92 -5.87
C ASP A 265 2.71 9.46 -6.10
N ASP A 266 3.65 10.02 -5.34
CA ASP A 266 5.08 9.68 -5.41
C ASP A 266 5.39 8.35 -4.68
N TYR A 267 4.74 8.09 -3.55
CA TYR A 267 5.00 6.91 -2.71
C TYR A 267 4.49 5.62 -3.37
N PHE A 268 3.26 5.63 -3.89
CA PHE A 268 2.61 4.44 -4.47
C PHE A 268 2.99 4.20 -5.94
N TYR A 269 4.22 4.57 -6.33
CA TYR A 269 4.73 4.42 -7.68
C TYR A 269 5.46 3.07 -7.89
N ILE A 270 4.98 2.29 -8.85
CA ILE A 270 5.56 0.99 -9.24
C ILE A 270 6.65 1.24 -10.28
N LYS A 271 7.87 1.46 -9.80
CA LYS A 271 9.00 1.92 -10.63
C LYS A 271 9.25 1.08 -11.88
N HIS A 272 9.14 -0.25 -11.78
CA HIS A 272 9.37 -1.15 -12.91
C HIS A 272 8.21 -1.22 -13.93
N ARG A 273 7.05 -0.62 -13.62
CA ARG A 273 5.89 -0.52 -14.52
C ARG A 273 5.69 0.88 -15.07
N GLY A 274 6.26 1.90 -14.44
CA GLY A 274 6.05 3.28 -14.83
C GLY A 274 4.66 3.84 -14.45
N GLU A 275 3.96 3.21 -13.52
CA GLU A 275 2.59 3.55 -13.13
C GLU A 275 2.42 3.59 -11.61
N ARG A 276 1.41 4.29 -11.10
CA ARG A 276 1.00 4.26 -9.70
C ARG A 276 0.08 3.07 -9.46
N ARG A 277 0.04 2.60 -8.22
CA ARG A 277 -0.84 1.49 -7.80
C ARG A 277 -2.32 1.80 -8.05
N GLY A 278 -2.73 3.04 -7.75
CA GLY A 278 -4.10 3.53 -7.84
C GLY A 278 -4.15 5.03 -8.16
N LEU A 279 -5.18 5.72 -7.64
CA LEU A 279 -5.46 7.14 -7.92
C LEU A 279 -5.11 8.07 -6.76
N GLY A 280 -4.24 7.61 -5.86
CA GLY A 280 -3.72 8.37 -4.73
C GLY A 280 -4.73 8.57 -3.61
N GLY A 281 -4.55 9.65 -2.88
CA GLY A 281 -5.25 9.98 -1.64
C GLY A 281 -4.38 10.92 -0.82
N ILE A 282 -4.15 10.60 0.45
CA ILE A 282 -3.15 11.31 1.27
C ILE A 282 -2.11 10.33 1.80
N PHE A 283 -0.86 10.76 1.86
CA PHE A 283 0.23 10.03 2.51
C PHE A 283 1.16 11.02 3.23
N PHE A 284 1.53 10.67 4.46
CA PHE A 284 2.50 11.39 5.26
C PHE A 284 3.32 10.44 6.12
N ASP A 285 4.56 10.80 6.37
CA ASP A 285 5.48 10.08 7.25
C ASP A 285 6.40 11.09 7.92
N ASP A 286 7.05 10.68 9.00
CA ASP A 286 7.96 11.53 9.77
C ASP A 286 7.34 12.90 10.14
N LEU A 287 6.02 12.94 10.37
CA LEU A 287 5.28 14.17 10.64
C LEU A 287 5.42 14.56 12.11
N ASN A 288 6.26 15.57 12.38
CA ASN A 288 6.57 16.10 13.71
C ASN A 288 6.93 17.60 13.70
N ASP A 289 6.57 18.30 12.63
CA ASP A 289 6.81 19.73 12.40
C ASP A 289 5.75 20.65 13.06
N TYR A 290 4.85 20.09 13.86
CA TYR A 290 3.80 20.80 14.60
C TYR A 290 3.68 20.29 16.04
N ASP A 291 2.83 20.94 16.84
CA ASP A 291 2.51 20.48 18.18
C ASP A 291 1.93 19.05 18.18
N GLN A 292 2.37 18.23 19.14
CA GLN A 292 2.03 16.81 19.22
C GLN A 292 0.53 16.57 19.41
N GLU A 293 -0.15 17.43 20.16
CA GLU A 293 -1.60 17.32 20.41
C GLU A 293 -2.40 17.65 19.16
N MET A 294 -1.94 18.65 18.41
CA MET A 294 -2.51 18.99 17.12
C MET A 294 -2.37 17.82 16.14
N LEU A 295 -1.20 17.18 16.06
CA LEU A 295 -0.97 16.05 15.16
C LEU A 295 -1.71 14.78 15.57
N LEU A 296 -1.89 14.53 16.88
CA LEU A 296 -2.79 13.48 17.36
C LEU A 296 -4.23 13.74 16.90
N SER A 297 -4.69 14.99 17.01
CA SER A 297 -6.03 15.39 16.56
C SER A 297 -6.18 15.26 15.04
N PHE A 298 -5.14 15.60 14.28
CA PHE A 298 -5.11 15.41 12.82
C PHE A 298 -5.19 13.93 12.44
N ALA A 299 -4.38 13.07 13.05
CA ALA A 299 -4.44 11.62 12.83
C ALA A 299 -5.83 11.04 13.16
N THR A 300 -6.47 11.53 14.22
CA THR A 300 -7.83 11.16 14.63
C THR A 300 -8.86 11.57 13.57
N GLU A 301 -8.80 12.81 13.07
CA GLU A 301 -9.68 13.27 12.00
C GLU A 301 -9.50 12.45 10.72
N CYS A 302 -8.25 12.16 10.34
CA CYS A 302 -7.98 11.33 9.17
C CYS A 302 -8.51 9.89 9.34
N ALA A 303 -8.36 9.29 10.52
CA ALA A 303 -8.96 7.97 10.82
C ALA A 303 -10.49 8.00 10.72
N ASN A 304 -11.13 9.05 11.27
CA ASN A 304 -12.58 9.24 11.21
C ASN A 304 -13.09 9.51 9.79
N SER A 305 -12.23 10.00 8.89
CA SER A 305 -12.59 10.27 7.50
C SER A 305 -12.73 9.02 6.62
N VAL A 306 -12.19 7.87 7.06
CA VAL A 306 -12.14 6.63 6.26
C VAL A 306 -13.53 6.12 5.87
N VAL A 307 -14.42 5.96 6.85
CA VAL A 307 -15.79 5.47 6.63
C VAL A 307 -16.58 6.39 5.68
N PRO A 308 -16.69 7.71 5.92
CA PRO A 308 -17.42 8.60 5.02
C PRO A 308 -16.77 8.74 3.63
N ALA A 309 -15.45 8.57 3.51
CA ALA A 309 -14.77 8.57 2.22
C ALA A 309 -15.07 7.31 1.38
N TYR A 310 -15.25 6.16 2.03
CA TYR A 310 -15.28 4.86 1.35
C TYR A 310 -16.66 4.23 1.24
N ILE A 311 -17.43 4.18 2.33
CA ILE A 311 -18.70 3.43 2.37
C ILE A 311 -19.73 3.93 1.34
N PRO A 312 -19.92 5.24 1.12
CA PRO A 312 -20.83 5.72 0.07
C PRO A 312 -20.47 5.21 -1.33
N ILE A 313 -19.17 5.05 -1.62
CA ILE A 313 -18.70 4.50 -2.89
C ILE A 313 -19.07 3.02 -2.98
N ILE A 314 -18.84 2.25 -1.93
CA ILE A 314 -19.15 0.81 -1.93
C ILE A 314 -20.64 0.55 -2.06
N GLU A 315 -21.48 1.27 -1.33
CA GLU A 315 -22.94 1.15 -1.45
C GLU A 315 -23.42 1.40 -2.89
N LYS A 316 -22.82 2.37 -3.58
CA LYS A 316 -23.16 2.68 -4.98
C LYS A 316 -22.68 1.62 -5.97
N ARG A 317 -21.57 0.94 -5.69
CA ARG A 317 -20.89 0.09 -6.68
C ARG A 317 -21.05 -1.41 -6.45
N LYS A 318 -21.30 -1.86 -5.22
CA LYS A 318 -21.27 -3.28 -4.83
C LYS A 318 -22.19 -4.18 -5.68
N ASP A 319 -23.33 -3.66 -6.11
CA ASP A 319 -24.36 -4.39 -6.87
C ASP A 319 -24.31 -4.13 -8.39
N THR A 320 -23.30 -3.39 -8.89
CA THR A 320 -23.20 -3.08 -10.33
C THR A 320 -22.91 -4.36 -11.13
N PRO A 321 -23.73 -4.73 -12.12
CA PRO A 321 -23.47 -5.92 -12.94
C PRO A 321 -22.15 -5.81 -13.69
N PHE A 322 -21.36 -6.88 -13.69
CA PHE A 322 -20.09 -6.97 -14.40
C PHE A 322 -19.97 -8.28 -15.20
N ASN A 323 -19.07 -8.31 -16.17
CA ASN A 323 -18.75 -9.49 -16.97
C ASN A 323 -17.36 -10.06 -16.65
N GLU A 324 -17.05 -11.22 -17.24
CA GLU A 324 -15.78 -11.91 -17.00
C GLU A 324 -14.54 -11.11 -17.43
N SER A 325 -14.63 -10.29 -18.49
CA SER A 325 -13.49 -9.45 -18.90
C SER A 325 -13.20 -8.35 -17.88
N GLN A 326 -14.24 -7.77 -17.28
CA GLN A 326 -14.11 -6.78 -16.22
C GLN A 326 -13.54 -7.38 -14.94
N LYS A 327 -13.96 -8.61 -14.61
CA LYS A 327 -13.36 -9.35 -13.49
C LYS A 327 -11.89 -9.68 -13.77
N ALA A 328 -11.55 -10.12 -14.98
CA ALA A 328 -10.16 -10.41 -15.37
C ALA A 328 -9.27 -9.16 -15.27
N TRP A 329 -9.76 -7.99 -15.69
CA TRP A 329 -9.05 -6.73 -15.52
C TRP A 329 -8.81 -6.39 -14.05
N GLN A 330 -9.82 -6.55 -13.18
CA GLN A 330 -9.63 -6.39 -11.73
C GLN A 330 -8.50 -7.29 -11.20
N GLN A 331 -8.41 -8.54 -11.67
CA GLN A 331 -7.34 -9.45 -11.26
C GLN A 331 -5.96 -8.99 -11.71
N LEU A 332 -5.83 -8.40 -12.91
CA LEU A 332 -4.59 -7.79 -13.39
C LEU A 332 -4.20 -6.56 -12.54
N ARG A 333 -5.16 -5.69 -12.20
CA ARG A 333 -4.94 -4.54 -11.30
C ARG A 333 -4.52 -4.99 -9.89
N ARG A 334 -5.12 -6.06 -9.38
CA ARG A 334 -4.69 -6.69 -8.12
C ARG A 334 -3.28 -7.28 -8.20
N GLY A 335 -2.87 -7.79 -9.36
CA GLY A 335 -1.48 -8.17 -9.62
C GLY A 335 -0.50 -7.00 -9.39
N ARG A 336 -0.85 -5.79 -9.85
CA ARG A 336 -0.08 -4.55 -9.58
C ARG A 336 -0.05 -4.20 -8.09
N TYR A 337 -1.16 -4.42 -7.38
CA TYR A 337 -1.22 -4.22 -5.92
C TYR A 337 -0.22 -5.13 -5.19
N VAL A 338 -0.18 -6.40 -5.57
CA VAL A 338 0.78 -7.39 -5.04
C VAL A 338 2.22 -7.01 -5.40
N GLU A 339 2.50 -6.61 -6.65
CA GLU A 339 3.82 -6.14 -7.08
C GLU A 339 4.32 -4.98 -6.20
N PHE A 340 3.46 -4.00 -5.90
CA PHE A 340 3.83 -2.89 -5.04
C PHE A 340 4.16 -3.36 -3.61
N ASN A 341 3.24 -4.12 -2.99
CA ASN A 341 3.38 -4.50 -1.59
C ASN A 341 4.61 -5.39 -1.34
N LEU A 342 4.93 -6.30 -2.26
CA LEU A 342 6.06 -7.22 -2.08
C LEU A 342 7.42 -6.63 -2.46
N VAL A 343 7.46 -5.62 -3.34
CA VAL A 343 8.72 -5.07 -3.87
C VAL A 343 9.09 -3.71 -3.26
N TYR A 344 8.11 -2.83 -3.03
CA TYR A 344 8.35 -1.43 -2.71
C TYR A 344 7.81 -0.98 -1.35
N ASP A 345 6.76 -1.63 -0.84
CA ASP A 345 6.16 -1.19 0.41
C ASP A 345 7.12 -1.37 1.59
N ARG A 346 7.46 -0.25 2.23
CA ARG A 346 8.39 -0.20 3.37
C ARG A 346 7.83 -0.96 4.57
N GLY A 347 6.52 -0.83 4.82
CA GLY A 347 5.84 -1.48 5.95
C GLY A 347 5.90 -3.00 5.84
N THR A 348 5.50 -3.54 4.69
CA THR A 348 5.55 -4.99 4.39
C THR A 348 6.97 -5.53 4.47
N THR A 349 7.93 -4.86 3.80
CA THR A 349 9.33 -5.29 3.78
C THR A 349 9.94 -5.29 5.19
N PHE A 350 9.68 -4.25 5.97
CA PHE A 350 10.16 -4.14 7.34
C PHE A 350 9.57 -5.23 8.23
N GLY A 351 8.24 -5.43 8.19
CA GLY A 351 7.56 -6.46 8.98
C GLY A 351 8.08 -7.88 8.70
N LEU A 352 8.27 -8.23 7.42
CA LEU A 352 8.79 -9.54 7.02
C LEU A 352 10.25 -9.74 7.46
N LYS A 353 11.08 -8.70 7.43
CA LYS A 353 12.50 -8.77 7.82
C LYS A 353 12.72 -8.77 9.33
N THR A 354 11.83 -8.12 10.08
CA THR A 354 11.95 -7.97 11.55
C THR A 354 11.18 -9.02 12.33
N GLY A 355 10.49 -9.93 11.64
CA GLY A 355 9.79 -11.04 12.26
C GLY A 355 8.47 -10.66 12.92
N GLY A 356 7.74 -9.68 12.36
CA GLY A 356 6.37 -9.46 12.77
C GLY A 356 5.42 -10.57 12.31
N ARG A 357 4.20 -10.59 12.85
CA ARG A 357 3.19 -11.62 12.56
C ARG A 357 2.89 -11.67 11.07
N ILE A 358 3.41 -12.71 10.41
CA ILE A 358 3.38 -12.85 8.95
C ILE A 358 1.95 -12.76 8.41
N GLU A 359 1.00 -13.46 9.05
CA GLU A 359 -0.41 -13.44 8.65
C GLU A 359 -1.07 -12.05 8.80
N SER A 360 -0.61 -11.24 9.75
CA SER A 360 -1.08 -9.85 9.87
C SER A 360 -0.48 -8.95 8.79
N ILE A 361 0.76 -9.20 8.38
CA ILE A 361 1.45 -8.42 7.35
C ILE A 361 0.87 -8.73 5.97
N LEU A 362 0.68 -10.01 5.66
CA LEU A 362 0.21 -10.48 4.35
C LEU A 362 -1.31 -10.41 4.18
N VAL A 363 -2.05 -9.92 5.18
CA VAL A 363 -3.49 -9.62 5.03
C VAL A 363 -3.75 -8.65 3.88
N SER A 364 -2.77 -7.80 3.58
CA SER A 364 -2.80 -6.81 2.49
C SER A 364 -2.84 -7.42 1.09
N LEU A 365 -2.55 -8.72 0.95
CA LEU A 365 -2.63 -9.40 -0.34
C LEU A 365 -4.08 -9.82 -0.63
N PRO A 366 -4.60 -9.59 -1.85
CA PRO A 366 -5.94 -10.02 -2.24
C PRO A 366 -6.06 -11.56 -2.24
N LEU A 367 -7.29 -12.06 -2.20
CA LEU A 367 -7.54 -13.52 -2.25
C LEU A 367 -7.09 -14.12 -3.59
N SER A 368 -7.28 -13.36 -4.68
CA SER A 368 -6.80 -13.72 -6.00
C SER A 368 -6.20 -12.52 -6.74
N ALA A 369 -5.22 -12.81 -7.60
CA ALA A 369 -4.59 -11.88 -8.53
C ALA A 369 -4.18 -12.64 -9.80
N ARG A 370 -3.93 -11.91 -10.89
CA ARG A 370 -3.56 -12.47 -12.19
C ARG A 370 -2.40 -11.70 -12.81
N TRP A 371 -1.56 -12.42 -13.55
CA TRP A 371 -0.51 -11.87 -14.39
C TRP A 371 -0.61 -12.46 -15.78
N GLU A 372 -0.56 -11.60 -16.79
CA GLU A 372 -0.56 -11.99 -18.19
C GLU A 372 0.65 -11.40 -18.89
N TYR A 373 1.21 -12.16 -19.82
CA TYR A 373 2.36 -11.74 -20.60
C TYR A 373 1.96 -10.64 -21.59
N ASP A 374 2.65 -9.50 -21.53
CA ASP A 374 2.47 -8.31 -22.40
C ASP A 374 1.02 -7.82 -22.59
N HIS A 375 0.14 -8.05 -21.62
CA HIS A 375 -1.24 -7.55 -21.68
C HIS A 375 -1.27 -6.02 -21.71
N LYS A 376 -1.95 -5.45 -22.70
CA LYS A 376 -2.21 -4.01 -22.86
C LYS A 376 -3.70 -3.81 -23.13
N PRO A 377 -4.40 -2.99 -22.32
CA PRO A 377 -5.79 -2.65 -22.63
C PRO A 377 -5.88 -1.85 -23.93
N GLU A 378 -7.01 -1.96 -24.62
CA GLU A 378 -7.28 -1.21 -25.86
C GLU A 378 -7.30 0.29 -25.57
N GLU A 379 -6.61 1.10 -26.38
CA GLU A 379 -6.59 2.55 -26.20
C GLU A 379 -7.99 3.16 -26.28
N GLY A 380 -8.34 4.04 -25.34
CA GLY A 380 -9.68 4.62 -25.23
C GLY A 380 -10.71 3.78 -24.48
N SER A 381 -10.42 2.51 -24.17
CA SER A 381 -11.25 1.68 -23.27
C SER A 381 -11.28 2.20 -21.83
N GLU A 382 -12.22 1.73 -21.02
CA GLU A 382 -12.29 2.11 -19.60
C GLU A 382 -11.08 1.60 -18.80
N GLU A 383 -10.54 0.44 -19.17
CA GLU A 383 -9.32 -0.13 -18.63
C GLU A 383 -8.10 0.75 -18.95
N TRP A 384 -8.04 1.27 -20.18
CA TRP A 384 -6.98 2.19 -20.58
C TRP A 384 -7.09 3.54 -19.87
N LYS A 385 -8.30 4.07 -19.65
CA LYS A 385 -8.49 5.31 -18.87
C LYS A 385 -7.93 5.20 -17.46
N LEU A 386 -8.12 4.06 -16.79
CA LEU A 386 -7.48 3.81 -15.51
C LEU A 386 -5.96 3.80 -15.64
N LEU A 387 -5.43 3.04 -16.61
CA LEU A 387 -3.98 2.93 -16.79
C LEU A 387 -3.34 4.30 -17.07
N ASP A 388 -3.93 5.11 -17.94
CA ASP A 388 -3.49 6.49 -18.20
C ASP A 388 -3.46 7.31 -16.92
N ALA A 389 -4.51 7.28 -16.10
CA ALA A 389 -4.52 8.03 -14.83
C ALA A 389 -3.47 7.52 -13.82
N CYS A 390 -3.11 6.23 -13.85
CA CYS A 390 -2.01 5.69 -13.06
C CYS A 390 -0.63 6.07 -13.61
N ILE A 391 -0.47 6.27 -14.92
CA ILE A 391 0.78 6.74 -15.54
C ILE A 391 0.93 8.27 -15.41
N ASN A 392 -0.18 8.99 -15.47
CA ASN A 392 -0.28 10.44 -15.48
C ASN A 392 -1.22 10.90 -14.36
N PRO A 393 -0.72 11.06 -13.12
CA PRO A 393 -1.55 11.42 -11.97
C PRO A 393 -2.26 12.77 -12.22
N LYS A 394 -3.54 12.81 -11.88
CA LYS A 394 -4.43 13.95 -12.14
C LYS A 394 -4.74 14.68 -10.83
N GLU A 395 -5.12 15.95 -10.94
CA GLU A 395 -5.83 16.64 -9.86
C GLU A 395 -7.32 16.32 -9.97
N TRP A 396 -7.90 15.83 -8.88
CA TRP A 396 -9.28 15.33 -8.88
C TRP A 396 -10.30 16.36 -8.41
N ILE A 397 -9.87 17.37 -7.64
CA ILE A 397 -10.71 18.40 -7.00
C ILE A 397 -10.10 19.78 -7.11
#